data_AF-X7EK14-F1
#
_entry.id   AF-X7EK14-F1
#
_cell.length_a   1.000
_cell.length_b   1.000
_cell.length_c   1.000
_cell.angle_alpha   90.00
_cell.angle_beta   90.00
_cell.angle_gamma   90.00
#
_symmetry.space_group_name_H-M   'P 1'
#
loop_
_entity.id
_entity.type
_entity.pdbx_description
1 polymer ?
#
loop_
_entity_poly.entity_id
_entity_poly.type
_entity_poly.pdbx_seq_one_letter_code
_entity_poly.pdbx_strand_id
1 'polypeptide(L)'
;MKLARAIHFDESDTRVFAKPARTGEWCIPGGFEFSDWTEADLAGKARQAFSNGWLGIETFGRVTFVAVTRVEPAERAMLIDNLAQHFVDIYGAPSRDLARGVAEREIDDAADLCAEHDPNTLLTVSRELTEAGVRESFRTIAAPDADLGIVAVHGSLDED
;
A
#
# COMPACT_ATOMS: atom_id res chain seq x y z
N MET A 1 8.89 -11.72 8.74
CA MET A 1 8.48 -10.30 8.62
C MET A 1 7.14 -10.23 7.92
N LYS A 2 6.36 -9.18 8.15
CA LYS A 2 5.09 -8.91 7.47
C LYS A 2 5.21 -7.60 6.70
N LEU A 3 4.51 -7.48 5.58
CA LEU A 3 4.46 -6.26 4.76
C LEU A 3 3.06 -6.11 4.14
N ALA A 4 2.78 -4.93 3.60
CA ALA A 4 1.53 -4.59 2.94
C ALA A 4 1.51 -5.08 1.49
N ARG A 5 0.39 -5.68 1.08
CA ARG A 5 0.17 -6.17 -0.28
C ARG A 5 -1.11 -5.60 -0.86
N ALA A 6 -1.06 -5.09 -2.08
CA ALA A 6 -2.18 -4.38 -2.72
C ALA A 6 -3.43 -5.26 -2.87
N ILE A 7 -4.58 -4.73 -2.46
CA ILE A 7 -5.90 -5.36 -2.63
C ILE A 7 -6.85 -4.38 -3.31
N HIS A 8 -7.59 -4.86 -4.31
CA HIS A 8 -8.65 -4.10 -4.97
C HIS A 8 -9.98 -4.79 -4.70
N PHE A 9 -10.94 -4.06 -4.11
CA PHE A 9 -12.32 -4.53 -3.96
C PHE A 9 -13.17 -4.27 -5.20
N ASP A 10 -12.81 -3.24 -5.95
CA ASP A 10 -13.45 -2.81 -7.18
C ASP A 10 -12.44 -2.07 -8.08
N GLU A 11 -12.92 -1.46 -9.16
CA GLU A 11 -12.10 -0.70 -10.11
C GLU A 11 -11.83 0.76 -9.69
N SER A 12 -12.24 1.19 -8.48
CA SER A 12 -12.19 2.61 -8.07
C SER A 12 -10.79 3.20 -8.16
N ASP A 13 -9.76 2.43 -7.79
CA ASP A 13 -8.37 2.88 -7.82
C ASP A 13 -7.91 3.26 -9.24
N THR A 14 -8.46 2.61 -10.29
CA THR A 14 -8.16 2.95 -11.69
C THR A 14 -8.73 4.31 -12.10
N ARG A 15 -9.78 4.76 -11.42
CA ARG A 15 -10.47 6.02 -11.70
C ARG A 15 -9.89 7.16 -10.87
N VAL A 16 -9.50 6.86 -9.63
CA VAL A 16 -9.06 7.82 -8.61
C VAL A 16 -7.57 8.16 -8.73
N PHE A 17 -6.71 7.17 -9.02
CA PHE A 17 -5.27 7.41 -9.13
C PHE A 17 -4.82 7.68 -10.57
N ALA A 18 -3.72 8.43 -10.70
CA ALA A 18 -3.11 8.69 -12.00
C ALA A 18 -2.47 7.42 -12.57
N LYS A 19 -1.84 6.64 -11.70
CA LYS A 19 -1.26 5.33 -11.97
C LYS A 19 -1.70 4.38 -10.86
N PRO A 20 -2.66 3.47 -11.11
CA PRO A 20 -3.04 2.47 -10.13
C PRO A 20 -1.94 1.42 -9.97
N ALA A 21 -1.76 0.92 -8.76
CA ALA A 21 -0.93 -0.25 -8.48
C ALA A 21 -1.61 -1.54 -9.00
N ARG A 22 -0.84 -2.60 -9.19
CA ARG A 22 -1.33 -3.93 -9.55
C ARG A 22 -1.81 -4.67 -8.31
N THR A 23 -2.90 -5.43 -8.45
CA THR A 23 -3.34 -6.34 -7.38
C THR A 23 -2.22 -7.30 -7.00
N GLY A 24 -1.94 -7.42 -5.71
CA GLY A 24 -0.96 -8.35 -5.17
C GLY A 24 0.48 -7.86 -5.19
N GLU A 25 0.79 -6.67 -5.73
CA GLU A 25 2.14 -6.10 -5.60
C GLU A 25 2.40 -5.64 -4.16
N TRP A 26 3.68 -5.61 -3.77
CA TRP A 26 4.10 -5.13 -2.46
C TRP A 26 4.01 -3.61 -2.35
N CYS A 27 3.54 -3.14 -1.20
CA CYS A 27 3.31 -1.72 -0.96
C CYS A 27 4.01 -1.22 0.32
N ILE A 28 4.30 0.07 0.34
CA ILE A 28 4.65 0.85 1.53
C ILE A 28 3.73 2.07 1.64
N PRO A 29 3.69 2.78 2.78
CA PRO A 29 2.96 4.03 2.86
C PRO A 29 3.41 5.02 1.78
N GLY A 30 4.73 5.19 1.60
CA GLY A 30 5.29 6.10 0.59
C GLY A 30 5.06 7.57 0.95
N GLY A 31 5.12 7.90 2.24
CA GLY A 31 4.95 9.26 2.75
C GLY A 31 6.04 10.23 2.29
N PHE A 32 7.24 9.72 2.00
CA PHE A 32 8.38 10.50 1.50
C PHE A 32 8.06 11.30 0.22
N GLU A 33 7.14 10.84 -0.64
CA GLU A 33 6.80 11.56 -1.89
C GLU A 33 6.17 12.93 -1.62
N PHE A 34 5.59 13.11 -0.43
CA PHE A 34 4.80 14.28 -0.07
C PHE A 34 5.54 15.25 0.86
N SER A 35 6.84 15.03 1.13
CA SER A 35 7.60 15.82 2.10
C SER A 35 7.68 17.30 1.75
N ASP A 36 7.68 17.64 0.45
CA ASP A 36 7.78 19.01 -0.06
C ASP A 36 6.45 19.56 -0.60
N TRP A 37 5.33 18.87 -0.35
CA TRP A 37 4.03 19.27 -0.90
C TRP A 37 3.36 20.35 -0.06
N THR A 38 2.63 21.23 -0.77
CA THR A 38 1.83 22.30 -0.20
C THR A 38 0.35 22.14 -0.58
N GLU A 39 -0.52 22.99 -0.03
CA GLU A 39 -1.94 23.00 -0.42
C GLU A 39 -2.15 23.20 -1.93
N ALA A 40 -1.22 23.88 -2.62
CA ALA A 40 -1.29 24.11 -4.05
C ALA A 40 -1.14 22.81 -4.87
N ASP A 41 -0.44 21.81 -4.33
CA ASP A 41 -0.21 20.52 -4.97
C ASP A 41 -1.41 19.56 -4.78
N LEU A 42 -2.30 19.86 -3.83
CA LEU A 42 -3.45 19.02 -3.45
C LEU A 42 -4.69 19.24 -4.34
N ALA A 43 -4.53 19.01 -5.64
CA ALA A 43 -5.63 19.05 -6.61
C ALA A 43 -5.86 17.70 -7.31
N GLY A 44 -7.12 17.41 -7.64
CA GLY A 44 -7.50 16.26 -8.47
C GLY A 44 -6.94 14.92 -7.99
N LYS A 45 -6.29 14.17 -8.90
CA LYS A 45 -5.71 12.85 -8.62
C LYS A 45 -4.48 12.91 -7.70
N ALA A 46 -3.74 14.02 -7.71
CA ALA A 46 -2.60 14.22 -6.80
C ALA A 46 -3.08 14.28 -5.34
N ARG A 47 -4.17 15.02 -5.08
CA ARG A 47 -4.84 15.01 -3.77
C ARG A 47 -5.24 13.61 -3.33
N GLN A 48 -5.74 12.79 -4.24
CA GLN A 48 -6.17 11.43 -3.90
C GLN A 48 -5.00 10.52 -3.53
N ALA A 49 -3.90 10.59 -4.29
CA ALA A 49 -2.66 9.89 -3.99
C ALA A 49 -2.10 10.31 -2.62
N PHE A 50 -2.09 11.61 -2.33
CA PHE A 50 -1.73 12.14 -1.02
C PHE A 50 -2.64 11.59 0.08
N SER A 51 -3.94 11.83 -0.03
CA SER A 51 -4.89 11.56 1.05
C SER A 51 -4.95 10.10 1.43
N ASN A 52 -5.00 9.16 0.48
CA ASN A 52 -5.26 7.74 0.82
C ASN A 52 -4.40 6.72 0.04
N GLY A 53 -3.39 7.17 -0.72
CA GLY A 53 -2.63 6.28 -1.60
C GLY A 53 -1.45 5.61 -0.90
N TRP A 54 -1.51 4.28 -0.77
CA TRP A 54 -0.31 3.46 -0.58
C TRP A 54 0.51 3.41 -1.86
N LEU A 55 1.83 3.26 -1.77
CA LEU A 55 2.74 3.19 -2.91
C LEU A 55 3.13 1.73 -3.18
N GLY A 56 2.84 1.23 -4.38
CA GLY A 56 3.36 -0.05 -4.87
C GLY A 56 4.85 0.05 -5.24
N ILE A 57 5.65 -0.95 -4.91
CA ILE A 57 7.12 -0.94 -5.10
C ILE A 57 7.56 -1.60 -6.42
N GLU A 58 6.63 -2.25 -7.14
CA GLU A 58 6.94 -2.87 -8.44
C GLU A 58 6.54 -1.95 -9.58
N THR A 59 5.37 -1.31 -9.45
CA THR A 59 4.86 -0.38 -10.46
C THR A 59 5.03 1.08 -10.07
N PHE A 60 5.24 1.42 -8.80
CA PHE A 60 5.15 2.81 -8.32
C PHE A 60 3.80 3.44 -8.64
N GLY A 61 2.75 2.61 -8.63
CA GLY A 61 1.36 3.02 -8.67
C GLY A 61 0.77 3.19 -7.26
N ARG A 62 -0.49 3.60 -7.19
CA ARG A 62 -1.22 3.83 -5.94
C ARG A 62 -2.37 2.85 -5.76
N VAL A 63 -2.61 2.43 -4.52
CA VAL A 63 -3.75 1.60 -4.10
C VAL A 63 -4.35 2.15 -2.82
N THR A 64 -5.66 2.02 -2.65
CA THR A 64 -6.37 2.50 -1.46
C THR A 64 -6.25 1.52 -0.30
N PHE A 65 -6.32 0.21 -0.58
CA PHE A 65 -6.32 -0.85 0.42
C PHE A 65 -5.13 -1.78 0.27
N VAL A 66 -4.58 -2.19 1.41
CA VAL A 66 -3.54 -3.22 1.48
C VAL A 66 -3.92 -4.27 2.52
N ALA A 67 -3.47 -5.50 2.31
CA ALA A 67 -3.57 -6.57 3.29
C ALA A 67 -2.19 -6.91 3.86
N VAL A 68 -2.14 -7.16 5.16
CA VAL A 68 -0.92 -7.61 5.86
C VAL A 68 -0.60 -9.04 5.43
N THR A 69 0.57 -9.24 4.83
CA THR A 69 1.01 -10.53 4.30
C THR A 69 2.43 -10.83 4.75
N ARG A 70 2.78 -12.11 4.91
CA ARG A 70 4.16 -12.53 5.17
C ARG A 70 5.01 -12.30 3.92
N VAL A 71 6.15 -11.65 4.10
CA VAL A 71 7.15 -11.41 3.05
C VAL A 71 8.40 -12.22 3.33
N GLU A 72 8.98 -12.80 2.29
CA GLU A 72 10.21 -13.59 2.39
C GLU A 72 11.47 -12.71 2.22
N PRO A 73 12.63 -13.10 2.81
CA PRO A 73 13.84 -12.29 2.77
C PRO A 73 14.31 -11.92 1.36
N ALA A 74 14.14 -12.83 0.39
CA ALA A 74 14.48 -12.58 -1.01
C ALA A 74 13.58 -11.50 -1.64
N GLU A 75 12.27 -11.52 -1.32
CA GLU A 75 11.34 -10.48 -1.78
C GLU A 75 11.73 -9.14 -1.16
N ARG A 76 11.99 -9.07 0.15
CA ARG A 76 12.46 -7.84 0.82
C ARG A 76 13.69 -7.26 0.11
N ALA A 77 14.68 -8.08 -0.20
CA ALA A 77 15.89 -7.63 -0.88
C ALA A 77 15.59 -7.00 -2.26
N MET A 78 14.69 -7.62 -3.04
CA MET A 78 14.23 -7.08 -4.32
C MET A 78 13.49 -5.76 -4.17
N LEU A 79 12.63 -5.62 -3.15
CA LEU A 79 11.89 -4.39 -2.90
C LEU A 79 12.82 -3.22 -2.55
N ILE A 80 13.85 -3.47 -1.74
CA ILE A 80 14.88 -2.47 -1.43
C ILE A 80 15.62 -2.05 -2.69
N ASP A 81 16.00 -3.00 -3.55
CA ASP A 81 16.69 -2.71 -4.81
C ASP A 81 15.83 -1.87 -5.76
N ASN A 82 14.54 -2.20 -5.90
CA ASN A 82 13.59 -1.48 -6.73
C ASN A 82 13.37 -0.05 -6.22
N LEU A 83 13.15 0.11 -4.92
CA LEU A 83 12.92 1.42 -4.30
C LEU A 83 14.18 2.30 -4.37
N ALA A 84 15.36 1.73 -4.14
CA ALA A 84 16.62 2.46 -4.28
C ALA A 84 16.85 2.93 -5.73
N GLN A 85 16.51 2.10 -6.72
CA GLN A 85 16.56 2.51 -8.13
C GLN A 85 15.57 3.65 -8.41
N HIS A 86 14.36 3.56 -7.87
CA HIS A 86 13.34 4.60 -8.03
C HIS A 86 13.77 5.96 -7.44
N PHE A 87 14.46 5.95 -6.30
CA PHE A 87 15.06 7.17 -5.74
C PHE A 87 16.08 7.82 -6.68
N VAL A 88 16.86 7.03 -7.40
CA VAL A 88 17.79 7.55 -8.42
C VAL A 88 17.00 8.12 -9.59
N ASP A 89 16.05 7.36 -10.13
CA ASP A 89 15.37 7.69 -11.39
C ASP A 89 14.43 8.90 -11.27
N ILE A 90 13.73 9.03 -10.14
CA ILE A 90 12.67 10.04 -9.96
C ILE A 90 13.11 11.18 -9.04
N TYR A 91 13.85 10.87 -7.98
CA TYR A 91 14.21 11.84 -6.94
C TYR A 91 15.67 12.30 -7.01
N GLY A 92 16.44 11.81 -7.99
CA GLY A 92 17.80 12.26 -8.26
C GLY A 92 18.84 11.82 -7.24
N ALA A 93 18.60 10.70 -6.53
CA ALA A 93 19.62 10.14 -5.65
C ALA A 93 20.92 9.83 -6.44
N PRO A 94 22.12 10.09 -5.91
CA PRO A 94 23.36 10.03 -6.70
C PRO A 94 23.73 8.62 -7.22
N SER A 95 23.34 7.57 -6.50
CA SER A 95 23.52 6.18 -6.91
C SER A 95 22.60 5.26 -6.11
N ARG A 96 22.36 4.05 -6.63
CA ARG A 96 21.58 3.02 -5.94
C ARG A 96 22.19 2.65 -4.60
N ASP A 97 23.52 2.53 -4.53
CA ASP A 97 24.22 2.12 -3.31
C ASP A 97 24.04 3.15 -2.19
N LEU A 98 24.07 4.45 -2.53
CA LEU A 98 23.80 5.53 -1.57
C LEU A 98 22.32 5.64 -1.21
N ALA A 99 21.42 5.32 -2.13
CA ALA A 99 19.98 5.30 -1.90
C ALA A 99 19.51 4.07 -1.09
N ARG A 100 20.28 2.98 -1.11
CA ARG A 100 19.91 1.68 -0.53
C ARG A 100 19.53 1.78 0.95
N GLY A 101 20.31 2.52 1.74
CA GLY A 101 20.04 2.67 3.17
C GLY A 101 18.75 3.45 3.47
N VAL A 102 18.35 4.37 2.58
CA VAL A 102 17.05 5.05 2.69
C VAL A 102 15.92 4.09 2.34
N ALA A 103 16.07 3.36 1.22
CA ALA A 103 15.09 2.38 0.78
C ALA A 103 14.87 1.27 1.81
N GLU A 104 15.94 0.81 2.46
CA GLU A 104 15.85 -0.18 3.54
C GLU A 104 15.02 0.32 4.72
N ARG A 105 15.24 1.57 5.16
CA ARG A 105 14.44 2.18 6.24
C ARG A 105 12.96 2.26 5.88
N GLU A 106 12.62 2.69 4.68
CA GLU A 106 11.21 2.77 4.24
C GLU A 106 10.52 1.40 4.23
N ILE A 107 11.23 0.34 3.82
CA ILE A 107 10.71 -1.03 3.85
C ILE A 107 10.57 -1.52 5.30
N ASP A 108 11.53 -1.20 6.17
CA ASP A 108 11.51 -1.61 7.58
C ASP A 108 10.42 -0.87 8.36
N ASP A 109 10.24 0.44 8.14
CA ASP A 109 9.16 1.22 8.76
C ASP A 109 7.79 0.67 8.36
N ALA A 110 7.62 0.28 7.09
CA ALA A 110 6.41 -0.37 6.60
C ALA A 110 6.23 -1.78 7.21
N ALA A 111 7.31 -2.50 7.45
CA ALA A 111 7.28 -3.82 8.07
C ALA A 111 6.92 -3.74 9.57
N ASP A 112 7.44 -2.75 10.28
CA ASP A 112 7.13 -2.46 11.68
C ASP A 112 5.66 -2.08 11.84
N LEU A 113 5.13 -1.24 10.95
CA LEU A 113 3.69 -0.96 10.89
C LEU A 113 2.86 -2.25 10.72
N CYS A 114 3.29 -3.16 9.86
CA CYS A 114 2.59 -4.43 9.62
C CYS A 114 2.82 -5.46 10.75
N ALA A 115 3.85 -5.31 11.58
CA ALA A 115 4.19 -6.22 12.66
C ALA A 115 3.09 -6.28 13.73
N GLU A 116 2.38 -5.17 13.94
CA GLU A 116 1.32 -5.00 14.93
C GLU A 116 -0.03 -5.62 14.53
N HIS A 117 -0.13 -6.21 13.34
CA HIS A 117 -1.41 -6.65 12.76
C HIS A 117 -1.40 -8.10 12.28
N ASP A 118 -2.48 -8.84 12.49
CA ASP A 118 -2.58 -10.23 12.02
C ASP A 118 -2.55 -10.34 10.49
N PRO A 119 -2.07 -11.46 9.91
CA PRO A 119 -2.16 -11.70 8.48
C PRO A 119 -3.60 -11.54 7.97
N ASN A 120 -3.75 -11.00 6.75
CA ASN A 120 -5.01 -10.63 6.11
C ASN A 120 -5.77 -9.46 6.77
N THR A 121 -5.19 -8.79 7.77
CA THR A 121 -5.73 -7.50 8.24
C THR A 121 -5.63 -6.47 7.12
N LEU A 122 -6.75 -5.81 6.82
CA LEU A 122 -6.79 -4.74 5.84
C LEU A 122 -6.36 -3.42 6.50
N LEU A 123 -5.51 -2.67 5.82
CA LEU A 123 -5.04 -1.36 6.27
C LEU A 123 -5.39 -0.29 5.25
N THR A 124 -5.71 0.90 5.76
CA THR A 124 -5.78 2.14 4.98
C THR A 124 -4.86 3.17 5.59
N VAL A 125 -4.34 4.06 4.75
CA VAL A 125 -3.60 5.25 5.17
C VAL A 125 -4.47 6.46 4.92
N SER A 126 -4.44 7.43 5.83
CA SER A 126 -5.00 8.76 5.62
C SER A 126 -3.94 9.82 5.92
N ARG A 127 -3.81 10.83 5.06
CA ARG A 127 -2.84 11.91 5.23
C ARG A 127 -3.50 13.28 5.29
N GLU A 128 -2.91 14.13 6.12
CA GLU A 128 -3.30 15.53 6.28
C GLU A 128 -2.05 16.42 6.32
N LEU A 129 -2.11 17.56 5.64
CA LEU A 129 -1.09 18.60 5.77
C LEU A 129 -1.31 19.36 7.08
N THR A 130 -0.23 19.57 7.82
CA THR A 130 -0.22 20.28 9.09
C THR A 130 0.88 21.31 9.08
N GLU A 131 0.86 22.25 10.04
CA GLU A 131 1.95 23.23 10.18
C GLU A 131 3.33 22.59 10.40
N ALA A 132 3.37 21.37 10.94
CA ALA A 132 4.59 20.60 11.18
C ALA A 132 4.98 19.64 10.02
N GLY A 133 4.23 19.65 8.91
CA GLY A 133 4.40 18.76 7.77
C GLY A 133 3.26 17.76 7.61
N VAL A 134 3.54 16.62 6.96
CA VAL A 134 2.55 15.58 6.67
C VAL A 134 2.28 14.74 7.92
N ARG A 135 1.02 14.65 8.33
CA ARG A 135 0.56 13.69 9.34
C ARG A 135 -0.05 12.48 8.65
N GLU A 136 0.50 11.31 8.92
CA GLU A 136 -0.05 10.04 8.47
C GLU A 136 -0.83 9.36 9.60
N SER A 137 -1.94 8.70 9.27
CA SER A 137 -2.72 7.90 10.19
C SER A 137 -3.14 6.61 9.51
N PHE A 138 -2.95 5.49 10.21
CA PHE A 138 -3.27 4.17 9.70
C PHE A 138 -4.50 3.61 10.41
N ARG A 139 -5.39 2.98 9.66
CA ARG A 139 -6.59 2.35 10.21
C ARG A 139 -6.68 0.91 9.75
N THR A 140 -7.00 0.03 10.70
CA THR A 140 -7.33 -1.36 10.42
C THR A 140 -8.80 -1.49 10.08
N ILE A 141 -9.11 -2.25 9.04
CA ILE A 141 -10.48 -2.68 8.73
C ILE A 141 -10.55 -4.16 9.09
N ALA A 142 -11.38 -4.49 10.10
CA ALA A 142 -11.67 -5.88 10.39
C ALA A 142 -12.36 -6.49 9.17
N ALA A 143 -11.85 -7.63 8.69
CA ALA A 143 -12.60 -8.41 7.74
C ALA A 143 -13.98 -8.72 8.35
N PRO A 144 -15.09 -8.51 7.62
CA PRO A 144 -16.36 -9.03 8.10
C PRO A 144 -16.18 -10.53 8.33
N ASP A 145 -16.59 -11.01 9.50
CA ASP A 145 -16.55 -12.43 9.83
C ASP A 145 -17.22 -13.16 8.67
N ALA A 146 -16.48 -14.01 7.98
CA ALA A 146 -17.02 -14.77 6.87
C ALA A 146 -18.00 -15.76 7.48
N ASP A 147 -19.27 -15.36 7.59
CA ASP A 147 -20.33 -16.28 7.96
C ASP A 147 -20.35 -17.37 6.89
N LEU A 148 -19.76 -18.51 7.23
CA LEU A 148 -19.70 -19.74 6.43
C LEU A 148 -21.10 -20.35 6.18
N GLY A 149 -22.18 -19.61 6.45
CA GLY A 149 -23.57 -20.04 6.35
C GLY A 149 -24.20 -19.99 4.95
N ILE A 150 -23.47 -19.73 3.87
CA ILE A 150 -24.04 -19.69 2.51
C ILE A 150 -23.23 -20.56 1.56
N VAL A 151 -23.65 -21.84 1.42
CA VAL A 151 -24.19 -22.47 0.19
C VAL A 151 -24.10 -24.00 0.34
N ALA A 152 -25.23 -24.64 0.65
CA ALA A 152 -25.57 -25.97 0.16
C ALA A 152 -27.09 -26.21 0.25
N VAL A 153 -27.88 -25.45 -0.52
CA VAL A 153 -29.24 -25.90 -0.86
C VAL A 153 -29.12 -26.74 -2.13
N HIS A 154 -28.80 -28.02 -1.99
CA HIS A 154 -29.08 -28.98 -3.04
C HIS A 154 -30.59 -29.20 -3.05
N GLY A 155 -31.23 -28.85 -4.16
CA GLY A 155 -32.64 -29.13 -4.38
C GLY A 155 -32.90 -30.63 -4.26
N SER A 156 -33.84 -30.99 -3.38
CA SER A 156 -34.47 -32.30 -3.42
C SER A 156 -35.19 -32.42 -4.76
N LEU A 157 -34.82 -33.40 -5.57
CA LEU A 157 -35.67 -33.89 -6.64
C LEU A 157 -36.96 -34.40 -6.02
N ASP A 158 -38.09 -33.92 -6.53
CA ASP A 158 -39.40 -34.48 -6.27
C ASP A 158 -39.39 -35.98 -6.58
N GLU A 159 -39.78 -36.82 -5.61
CA GLU A 159 -40.21 -38.19 -5.87
C GLU A 159 -41.70 -38.31 -5.51
N ASP A 160 -42.44 -38.81 -6.51
CA ASP A 160 -43.83 -39.26 -6.59
C ASP A 160 -45.00 -38.24 -6.75
#